data_AF-A0A1B2E939-F1
#
_entry.id   AF-A0A1B2E939-F1
#
_cell.length_a   1.000
_cell.length_b   1.000
_cell.length_c   1.000
_cell.angle_alpha   90.00
_cell.angle_beta   90.00
_cell.angle_gamma   90.00
#
_symmetry.space_group_name_H-M   'P 1'
#
loop_
_entity.id
_entity.type
_entity.pdbx_description
1 polymer ?
#
loop_
_entity_poly.entity_id
_entity_poly.type
_entity_poly.pdbx_seq_one_letter_code
_entity_poly.pdbx_strand_id
1 'polypeptide(L)'
;MLGAGLAAGSLLGIYLKLIEHFTSFNVYTLLLNVDYIPGLKHLELSEGAEFLLHLAISVLLSAVLGVILRKKAWPHGRAFTFVAAACTGVGLLLYPTTALSDRTPELTDPVSLLLWLSGHLLYGAALGRLLVGAGHACDWSKQRE
;
A
#
# COMPACT_ATOMS: atom_id res chain seq x y z
N MET A 1 5.24 13.19 -4.11
CA MET A 1 5.66 11.99 -3.35
C MET A 1 4.77 11.81 -2.14
N LEU A 2 4.84 12.67 -1.12
CA LEU A 2 4.01 12.53 0.09
C LEU A 2 2.50 12.50 -0.20
N GLY A 3 1.98 13.48 -0.94
CA GLY A 3 0.56 13.50 -1.33
C GLY A 3 0.13 12.32 -2.21
N ALA A 4 1.05 11.70 -2.95
CA ALA A 4 0.74 10.51 -3.74
C ALA A 4 0.55 9.28 -2.85
N GLY A 5 1.37 9.14 -1.80
CA GLY A 5 1.20 8.12 -0.77
C GLY A 5 -0.14 8.29 -0.03
N LEU A 6 -0.45 9.51 0.42
CA LEU A 6 -1.74 9.78 1.07
C LEU A 6 -2.94 9.43 0.17
N ALA A 7 -2.93 9.87 -1.09
CA ALA A 7 -4.03 9.59 -2.01
C ALA A 7 -4.18 8.10 -2.32
N ALA A 8 -3.07 7.42 -2.64
CA ALA A 8 -3.10 5.99 -2.96
C ALA A 8 -3.42 5.12 -1.73
N GLY A 9 -2.85 5.42 -0.57
CA GLY A 9 -3.14 4.73 0.69
C GLY A 9 -4.58 4.89 1.12
N SER A 10 -5.15 6.10 0.99
CA SER A 10 -6.58 6.32 1.25
C SER A 10 -7.48 5.53 0.29
N LEU A 11 -7.11 5.48 -1.00
CA LEU A 11 -7.83 4.67 -1.97
C LEU A 11 -7.82 3.17 -1.59
N LEU A 12 -6.65 2.64 -1.17
CA LEU A 12 -6.51 1.26 -0.72
C LEU A 12 -7.41 0.97 0.50
N GLY A 13 -7.35 1.85 1.51
CA GLY A 13 -8.14 1.71 2.72
C GLY A 13 -9.64 1.70 2.44
N ILE A 14 -10.12 2.67 1.65
CA ILE A 14 -11.54 2.73 1.25
C ILE A 14 -11.93 1.48 0.46
N TYR A 15 -11.10 1.05 -0.49
CA TYR A 15 -11.37 -0.13 -1.29
C TYR A 15 -11.52 -1.39 -0.42
N LEU A 16 -10.54 -1.68 0.44
CA LEU A 16 -10.60 -2.87 1.29
C LEU A 16 -11.73 -2.77 2.33
N LYS A 17 -12.00 -1.58 2.87
CA LYS A 17 -13.13 -1.37 3.79
C LYS A 17 -14.47 -1.70 3.13
N LEU A 18 -14.67 -1.27 1.88
CA LEU A 18 -15.87 -1.62 1.12
C LEU A 18 -15.94 -3.13 0.84
N ILE A 19 -14.83 -3.74 0.44
CA ILE A 19 -14.77 -5.19 0.20
C ILE A 19 -15.14 -5.96 1.47
N GLU A 20 -14.52 -5.64 2.60
CA GLU A 20 -14.82 -6.27 3.90
C GLU A 20 -16.30 -6.07 4.28
N HIS A 21 -16.83 -4.86 4.12
CA HIS A 21 -18.24 -4.57 4.41
C HIS A 21 -19.23 -5.44 3.61
N PHE A 22 -18.95 -5.69 2.33
CA PHE A 22 -19.87 -6.45 1.47
C PHE A 22 -19.62 -7.97 1.46
N THR A 23 -18.40 -8.41 1.78
CA THR A 23 -18.01 -9.83 1.66
C THR A 23 -17.79 -10.51 3.01
N SER A 24 -17.66 -9.74 4.09
CA SER A 24 -17.30 -10.21 5.43
C SER A 24 -15.92 -10.88 5.55
N PHE A 25 -15.06 -10.79 4.51
CA PHE A 25 -13.66 -11.18 4.61
C PHE A 25 -12.88 -10.05 5.29
N ASN A 26 -12.17 -10.37 6.39
CA ASN A 26 -11.47 -9.43 7.27
C ASN A 26 -10.20 -8.77 6.65
N VAL A 27 -10.20 -8.45 5.36
CA VAL A 27 -9.05 -7.90 4.62
C VAL A 27 -8.74 -6.44 4.94
N TYR A 28 -9.72 -5.65 5.37
CA TYR A 28 -9.48 -4.30 5.88
C TYR A 28 -8.94 -4.35 7.31
N THR A 29 -9.48 -5.26 8.13
CA THR A 29 -8.92 -5.55 9.45
C THR A 29 -7.46 -6.01 9.35
N LEU A 30 -7.11 -6.84 8.35
CA LEU A 30 -5.72 -7.18 8.05
C LEU A 30 -4.87 -5.96 7.66
N LEU A 31 -5.43 -5.00 6.92
CA LEU A 31 -4.73 -3.77 6.55
C LEU A 31 -4.33 -2.93 7.77
N LEU A 32 -5.23 -2.89 8.76
CA LEU A 32 -5.09 -2.13 10.00
C LEU A 32 -4.31 -2.88 11.09
N ASN A 33 -4.18 -4.20 10.95
CA ASN A 33 -3.57 -5.06 11.96
C ASN A 33 -2.16 -4.58 12.33
N VAL A 34 -1.95 -4.28 13.62
CA VAL A 34 -0.64 -3.93 14.19
C VAL A 34 -0.14 -5.00 15.17
N ASP A 35 -0.85 -6.12 15.31
CA ASP A 35 -0.58 -7.15 16.31
C ASP A 35 0.80 -7.83 16.12
N TYR A 36 1.35 -7.77 14.90
CA TYR A 36 2.68 -8.28 14.59
C TYR A 36 3.82 -7.37 15.08
N ILE A 37 3.53 -6.14 15.56
CA ILE A 37 4.54 -5.22 16.07
C ILE A 37 4.65 -5.39 17.60
N PRO A 38 5.79 -5.88 18.11
CA PRO A 38 6.01 -5.94 19.56
C PRO A 38 5.87 -4.55 20.19
N GLY A 39 4.99 -4.43 21.20
CA GLY A 39 4.70 -3.18 21.90
C GLY A 39 3.39 -2.48 21.49
N LEU A 40 2.87 -2.71 20.28
CA LEU A 40 1.56 -2.19 19.86
C LEU A 40 0.42 -3.20 20.07
N LYS A 41 0.74 -4.50 20.11
CA LYS A 41 -0.25 -5.59 20.25
C LYS A 41 -1.22 -5.45 21.43
N HIS A 42 -0.79 -4.83 22.53
CA HIS A 42 -1.61 -4.66 23.74
C HIS A 42 -2.24 -3.27 23.86
N LEU A 43 -1.98 -2.39 22.90
CA LEU A 43 -2.57 -1.06 22.88
C LEU A 43 -3.89 -1.13 22.10
N GLU A 44 -4.99 -0.80 22.77
CA GLU A 44 -6.29 -0.65 22.12
C GLU A 44 -6.31 0.65 21.30
N LEU A 45 -5.79 0.55 20.08
CA LEU A 45 -5.85 1.65 19.12
C LEU A 45 -7.25 1.73 18.52
N SER A 46 -7.73 2.95 18.29
CA SER A 46 -8.92 3.16 17.47
C SER A 46 -8.62 2.82 16.02
N GLU A 47 -9.66 2.43 15.26
CA GLU A 47 -9.57 2.20 13.81
C GLU A 47 -8.88 3.37 13.08
N GLY A 48 -9.22 4.60 13.48
CA GLY A 48 -8.61 5.80 12.91
C GLY A 48 -7.11 5.90 13.18
N ALA A 49 -6.65 5.50 14.38
CA ALA A 49 -5.23 5.49 14.71
C ALA A 49 -4.47 4.40 13.94
N GLU A 50 -5.01 3.18 13.85
CA GLU A 50 -4.44 2.09 13.02
C GLU A 50 -4.34 2.52 11.55
N PHE A 51 -5.38 3.17 11.04
CA PHE A 51 -5.40 3.66 9.66
C PHE A 51 -4.40 4.78 9.41
N LEU A 52 -4.21 5.71 10.36
CA LEU A 52 -3.18 6.76 10.25
C LEU A 52 -1.76 6.17 10.25
N LEU A 53 -1.50 5.14 11.04
CA LEU A 53 -0.22 4.41 11.00
C LEU A 53 0.00 3.78 9.61
N HIS A 54 -1.04 3.18 9.04
CA HIS A 54 -0.98 2.64 7.68
C HIS A 54 -0.69 3.73 6.63
N LEU A 55 -1.36 4.89 6.73
CA LEU A 55 -1.09 6.02 5.84
C LEU A 55 0.35 6.54 5.97
N ALA A 56 0.92 6.55 7.18
CA ALA A 56 2.32 6.92 7.37
C ALA A 56 3.27 5.97 6.65
N ILE A 57 3.02 4.65 6.71
CA ILE A 57 3.78 3.63 5.96
C ILE A 57 3.63 3.86 4.45
N SER A 58 2.42 4.16 3.97
CA SER A 58 2.18 4.45 2.55
C SER A 58 2.94 5.69 2.05
N VAL A 59 2.98 6.75 2.86
CA VAL A 59 3.76 7.97 2.57
C VAL A 59 5.25 7.66 2.49
N LEU A 60 5.79 6.89 3.44
CA LEU A 60 7.19 6.47 3.44
C LEU A 60 7.52 5.64 2.20
N LEU A 61 6.70 4.63 1.89
CA LEU A 61 6.88 3.79 0.71
C LEU A 61 6.84 4.61 -0.59
N SER A 62 5.92 5.56 -0.70
CA SER A 62 5.82 6.49 -1.83
C SER A 62 7.08 7.34 -2.00
N ALA A 63 7.65 7.84 -0.90
CA ALA A 63 8.89 8.61 -0.94
C ALA A 63 10.07 7.74 -1.41
N VAL A 64 10.21 6.53 -0.86
CA VAL A 64 11.27 5.58 -1.25
C VAL A 64 11.19 5.21 -2.72
N LEU A 65 10.01 4.80 -3.20
CA LEU A 65 9.80 4.45 -4.61
C LEU A 65 10.03 5.66 -5.52
N GLY A 66 9.55 6.84 -5.13
CA GLY A 66 9.80 8.08 -5.86
C GLY A 66 11.29 8.41 -6.00
N VAL A 67 12.10 8.22 -4.94
CA VAL A 67 13.55 8.38 -5.01
C VAL A 67 14.20 7.36 -5.95
N ILE A 68 13.78 6.09 -5.89
CA ILE A 68 14.28 5.04 -6.78
C ILE A 68 14.00 5.38 -8.24
N LEU A 69 12.76 5.77 -8.56
CA LEU A 69 12.38 6.13 -9.93
C LEU A 69 13.20 7.31 -10.46
N ARG A 70 13.42 8.35 -9.63
CA ARG A 70 14.29 9.48 -10.00
C ARG A 70 15.73 9.05 -10.29
N LYS A 71 16.30 8.17 -9.45
CA LYS A 71 17.68 7.70 -9.63
C LYS A 71 17.84 6.81 -10.87
N LYS A 72 16.84 6.00 -11.20
CA LYS A 72 16.91 5.06 -12.32
C LYS A 72 16.53 5.69 -13.67
N ALA A 73 15.77 6.78 -13.66
CA ALA A 73 15.31 7.48 -14.87
C ALA A 73 14.67 6.54 -15.90
N TRP A 74 13.86 5.59 -15.44
CA TRP A 74 13.20 4.62 -16.31
C TRP A 74 12.08 5.25 -17.14
N PRO A 75 11.81 4.73 -18.35
CA PRO A 75 10.66 5.15 -19.13
C PRO A 75 9.34 4.87 -18.40
N HIS A 76 8.32 5.66 -18.69
CA HIS A 76 7.02 5.67 -18.01
C HIS A 76 6.42 4.29 -17.79
N GLY A 77 6.34 3.47 -18.85
CA GLY A 77 5.79 2.12 -18.76
C GLY A 77 6.56 1.23 -17.79
N ARG A 78 7.90 1.25 -17.85
CA ARG A 78 8.75 0.46 -16.93
C ARG A 78 8.64 0.94 -15.49
N ALA A 79 8.62 2.26 -15.27
CA ALA A 79 8.46 2.85 -13.95
C ALA A 79 7.10 2.49 -13.33
N PHE A 80 6.02 2.60 -14.10
CA PHE A 80 4.68 2.21 -13.68
C PHE A 80 4.60 0.73 -13.31
N THR A 81 5.02 -0.16 -14.21
CA THR A 81 4.99 -1.61 -13.97
C THR A 81 5.84 -2.00 -12.76
N PHE A 82 7.00 -1.38 -12.58
CA PHE A 82 7.84 -1.60 -11.41
C PHE A 82 7.13 -1.24 -10.11
N VAL A 83 6.50 -0.05 -10.02
CA VAL A 83 5.78 0.37 -8.81
C VAL A 83 4.61 -0.56 -8.52
N ALA A 84 3.81 -0.90 -9.54
CA ALA A 84 2.69 -1.83 -9.38
C ALA A 84 3.16 -3.20 -8.87
N ALA A 85 4.17 -3.80 -9.53
CA ALA A 85 4.71 -5.09 -9.14
C ALA A 85 5.34 -5.07 -7.74
N ALA A 86 6.08 -4.01 -7.40
CA ALA A 86 6.69 -3.87 -6.08
C ALA A 86 5.63 -3.79 -4.98
N CYS A 87 4.56 -3.02 -5.17
CA CYS A 87 3.49 -2.88 -4.19
C CYS A 87 2.67 -4.17 -4.04
N THR A 88 2.36 -4.86 -5.14
CA THR A 88 1.71 -6.18 -5.08
C THR A 88 2.61 -7.21 -4.39
N GLY A 89 3.92 -7.18 -4.68
CA GLY A 89 4.89 -8.05 -4.01
C GLY A 89 4.98 -7.80 -2.51
N VAL A 90 4.96 -6.54 -2.07
CA VAL A 90 4.86 -6.19 -0.64
C VAL A 90 3.57 -6.74 -0.03
N GLY A 91 2.43 -6.57 -0.71
CA GLY A 91 1.16 -7.16 -0.27
C GLY A 91 1.24 -8.67 -0.08
N LEU A 92 1.82 -9.38 -1.05
CA LEU A 92 2.03 -10.83 -0.96
C LEU A 92 2.90 -11.23 0.24
N LEU A 93 4.00 -10.49 0.47
CA LEU A 93 4.90 -10.74 1.60
C LEU A 93 4.26 -10.43 2.96
N LEU A 94 3.30 -9.52 3.01
CA LEU A 94 2.59 -9.15 4.24
C LEU A 94 1.44 -10.09 4.57
N TYR A 95 0.84 -10.77 3.59
CA TYR A 95 -0.31 -11.65 3.84
C TYR A 95 -0.06 -12.71 4.94
N PRO A 96 1.13 -13.36 5.05
CA PRO A 96 1.41 -14.29 6.13
C PRO A 96 1.28 -13.73 7.56
N THR A 97 1.32 -12.41 7.73
CA THR A 97 1.08 -11.77 9.05
C THR A 97 -0.33 -12.03 9.59
N THR A 98 -1.25 -12.48 8.73
CA THR A 98 -2.59 -12.93 9.14
C THR A 98 -2.55 -14.11 10.13
N ALA A 99 -1.48 -14.91 10.14
CA ALA A 99 -1.29 -15.99 11.10
C ALA A 99 -0.88 -15.50 12.50
N LEU A 100 -0.60 -14.20 12.66
CA LEU A 100 -0.13 -13.60 13.92
C LEU A 100 -1.25 -12.88 14.69
N SER A 101 -2.47 -12.87 14.16
CA SER A 101 -3.64 -12.23 14.77
C SER A 101 -4.88 -13.09 14.60
N ASP A 102 -5.72 -13.13 15.64
CA ASP A 102 -7.03 -13.79 15.59
C ASP A 102 -8.11 -12.93 14.92
N ARG A 103 -7.81 -11.66 14.60
CA ARG A 103 -8.75 -10.71 13.98
C ARG A 103 -8.75 -10.77 12.45
N THR A 104 -7.73 -11.39 11.87
CA THR A 104 -7.46 -11.37 10.44
C THR A 104 -7.93 -12.65 9.76
N PRO A 105 -8.02 -12.70 8.42
CA PRO A 105 -8.47 -13.90 7.72
C PRO A 105 -7.59 -15.12 7.98
N GLU A 106 -8.10 -16.32 7.66
CA GLU A 106 -7.28 -17.51 7.71
C GLU A 106 -6.13 -17.43 6.69
N LEU A 107 -4.93 -17.85 7.10
CA LEU A 107 -3.74 -17.88 6.23
C LEU A 107 -3.98 -18.67 4.94
N THR A 108 -4.80 -19.70 5.00
CA THR A 108 -5.08 -20.61 3.88
C THR A 108 -6.30 -20.19 3.06
N ASP A 109 -6.99 -19.10 3.40
CA ASP A 109 -8.16 -18.64 2.62
C ASP A 109 -7.72 -17.99 1.30
N PRO A 110 -7.97 -18.64 0.14
CA PRO A 110 -7.55 -18.11 -1.14
C PRO A 110 -8.34 -16.87 -1.55
N VAL A 111 -9.59 -16.71 -1.08
CA VAL A 111 -10.43 -15.57 -1.46
C VAL A 111 -9.91 -14.30 -0.80
N SER A 112 -9.61 -14.37 0.50
CA SER A 112 -8.97 -13.27 1.23
C SER A 112 -7.62 -12.87 0.63
N LEU A 113 -6.78 -13.84 0.23
CA LEU A 113 -5.53 -13.55 -0.47
C LEU A 113 -5.76 -12.80 -1.79
N LEU A 114 -6.71 -13.24 -2.61
CA LEU A 114 -7.01 -12.59 -3.89
C LEU A 114 -7.53 -11.16 -3.72
N LEU A 115 -8.45 -10.94 -2.77
CA LEU A 115 -8.99 -9.62 -2.44
C LEU A 115 -7.91 -8.68 -1.87
N TRP A 116 -7.01 -9.22 -1.06
CA TRP A 116 -5.86 -8.49 -0.53
C TRP A 116 -4.89 -8.06 -1.64
N LEU A 117 -4.54 -8.98 -2.55
CA LEU A 117 -3.65 -8.71 -3.67
C LEU A 117 -4.29 -7.77 -4.71
N SER A 118 -5.61 -7.85 -4.94
CA SER A 118 -6.30 -6.91 -5.82
C SER A 118 -6.24 -5.49 -5.27
N GLY A 119 -6.42 -5.32 -3.96
CA GLY A 119 -6.20 -4.04 -3.28
C GLY A 119 -4.79 -3.51 -3.50
N HIS A 120 -3.77 -4.34 -3.26
CA HIS A 120 -2.37 -3.93 -3.41
C HIS A 120 -1.99 -3.61 -4.86
N LEU A 121 -2.56 -4.32 -5.82
CA LEU A 121 -2.41 -4.01 -7.24
C LEU A 121 -3.05 -2.66 -7.58
N LEU A 122 -4.28 -2.40 -7.09
CA LEU A 122 -4.96 -1.11 -7.26
C LEU A 122 -4.13 0.03 -6.65
N TYR A 123 -3.63 -0.15 -5.44
CA TYR A 123 -2.73 0.78 -4.75
C TYR A 123 -1.47 1.06 -5.58
N GLY A 124 -0.76 0.02 -6.01
CA GLY A 124 0.46 0.15 -6.81
C GLY A 124 0.21 0.84 -8.15
N ALA A 125 -0.92 0.54 -8.81
CA ALA A 125 -1.29 1.21 -10.05
C ALA A 125 -1.61 2.71 -9.82
N ALA A 126 -2.37 3.04 -8.78
CA ALA A 126 -2.68 4.44 -8.44
C ALA A 126 -1.40 5.22 -8.08
N LEU A 127 -0.57 4.67 -7.21
CA LEU A 127 0.70 5.28 -6.81
C LEU A 127 1.66 5.42 -7.99
N GLY A 128 1.76 4.39 -8.83
CA GLY A 128 2.56 4.40 -10.05
C GLY A 128 2.17 5.55 -10.97
N ARG A 129 0.86 5.70 -11.26
CA ARG A 129 0.35 6.84 -12.05
C ARG A 129 0.68 8.19 -11.43
N LEU A 130 0.50 8.34 -10.12
CA LEU A 130 0.74 9.61 -9.44
C LEU A 130 2.23 9.98 -9.43
N LEU A 131 3.13 9.02 -9.19
CA LEU A 131 4.58 9.26 -9.19
C LEU A 131 5.13 9.53 -10.59
N VAL A 132 4.66 8.75 -11.57
CA VAL A 132 5.10 8.85 -12.97
C VAL A 132 4.50 10.08 -13.66
N GLY A 133 3.25 10.44 -13.34
CA GLY A 133 2.58 11.65 -13.83
C GLY A 133 3.15 12.93 -13.23
N ALA A 134 3.47 12.95 -11.93
CA ALA A 134 4.16 14.09 -11.31
C ALA A 134 5.57 14.33 -11.87
N GLY A 135 6.18 13.31 -12.47
CA GLY A 135 7.45 13.41 -13.20
C GLY A 135 7.41 14.32 -14.44
N HIS A 136 6.23 14.65 -14.97
CA HIS A 136 6.07 15.55 -16.12
C HIS A 136 5.87 17.03 -15.73
N ALA A 137 5.27 17.31 -14.57
CA ALA A 137 5.07 18.69 -14.12
C ALA A 137 6.40 19.37 -13.74
N CYS A 138 7.41 18.57 -13.43
CA CYS A 138 8.77 19.00 -13.22
C CYS A 138 9.61 18.29 -14.27
N ASP A 139 9.93 18.96 -15.38
CA ASP A 139 10.88 18.48 -16.36
C ASP A 139 12.26 18.34 -15.69
N TRP A 140 12.52 17.16 -15.11
CA TRP A 140 13.73 16.86 -14.35
C TRP A 140 14.99 16.83 -15.21
N SER A 141 14.86 16.95 -16.54
CA SER A 141 16.00 17.10 -17.43
C SER A 141 16.68 18.47 -17.29
N LYS A 142 15.98 19.49 -16.78
CA LYS A 142 16.45 20.88 -16.65
C LYS A 142 17.06 21.27 -15.29
N GLN A 143 17.16 20.33 -14.34
CA GLN A 143 17.73 20.61 -13.00
C GLN A 143 19.12 19.98 -12.78
N ARG A 144 19.77 19.53 -13.86
CA ARG A 144 21.15 19.00 -13.85
C ARG A 144 22.12 19.89 -14.63
N GLU A 145 21.94 21.20 -14.53
CA GLU A 145 22.89 22.22 -15.00
C GLU A 145 23.33 23.08 -13.82
#